data_AF-A0A2A5T0S9-F1
#
_entry.id   AF-A0A2A5T0S9-F1
#
_cell.length_a   1.000
_cell.length_b   1.000
_cell.length_c   1.000
_cell.angle_alpha   90.00
_cell.angle_beta   90.00
_cell.angle_gamma   90.00
#
_symmetry.space_group_name_H-M   'P 1'
#
loop_
_entity.id
_entity.type
_entity.pdbx_description
1 polymer ?
#
loop_
_entity_poly.entity_id
_entity_poly.type
_entity_poly.pdbx_seq_one_letter_code
_entity_poly.pdbx_strand_id
1 'polypeptide(L)'
;MSDSDTVCVDDADFCQTFLPAWKKHLISSGVKQRNKPSRLSVGEVMTIVIAFHQSGYRNFKTYYIHFVCRYLTNEFPKLVSYTQMFKSMQCILVFFVLTSLTVRDCLC
;
A
#
# COMPACT_ATOMS: atom_id res chain seq x y z
N MET A 1 -22.41 -18.56 -13.83
CA MET A 1 -20.98 -18.74 -13.48
C MET A 1 -20.50 -17.37 -13.08
N SER A 2 -20.92 -16.95 -11.89
CA SER A 2 -20.89 -15.56 -11.45
C SER A 2 -20.72 -15.64 -9.94
N ASP A 3 -19.55 -15.23 -9.43
CA ASP A 3 -19.39 -14.47 -8.20
C ASP A 3 -17.89 -14.30 -7.91
N SER A 4 -17.33 -13.17 -8.31
CA SER A 4 -16.12 -12.61 -7.70
C SER A 4 -16.20 -11.09 -7.83
N ASP A 5 -17.38 -10.56 -7.54
CA ASP A 5 -17.56 -9.16 -7.18
C ASP A 5 -17.49 -9.07 -5.66
N THR A 6 -16.89 -7.99 -5.14
CA THR A 6 -16.78 -7.64 -3.71
C THR A 6 -15.47 -8.02 -3.04
N VAL A 7 -14.40 -7.27 -3.36
CA VAL A 7 -13.77 -6.24 -2.49
C VAL A 7 -12.68 -5.60 -3.36
N CYS A 8 -13.09 -4.81 -4.35
CA CYS A 8 -12.20 -3.79 -4.90
C CYS A 8 -12.36 -2.59 -3.97
N VAL A 9 -11.48 -2.46 -2.97
CA VAL A 9 -11.27 -1.13 -2.36
C VAL A 9 -10.72 -0.29 -3.50
N ASP A 10 -11.56 0.58 -4.05
CA ASP A 10 -11.36 1.29 -5.31
C ASP A 10 -9.94 1.88 -5.41
N ASP A 11 -9.06 1.16 -6.13
CA ASP A 11 -7.65 1.55 -6.38
C ASP A 11 -7.56 2.93 -7.05
N ALA A 12 -8.62 3.34 -7.76
CA ALA A 12 -8.70 4.62 -8.47
C ALA A 12 -8.97 5.79 -7.51
N ASP A 13 -9.92 5.69 -6.59
CA ASP A 13 -10.28 6.75 -5.64
C ASP A 13 -9.13 7.06 -4.67
N PHE A 14 -8.41 6.03 -4.19
CA PHE A 14 -7.19 6.24 -3.40
C PHE A 14 -6.14 7.03 -4.17
N CYS A 15 -5.83 6.61 -5.41
CA CYS A 15 -4.80 7.26 -6.21
C CYS A 15 -5.20 8.69 -6.61
N GLN A 16 -6.50 8.94 -6.80
CA GLN A 16 -7.00 10.20 -7.34
C GLN A 16 -7.23 11.25 -6.24
N THR A 17 -7.56 10.83 -5.02
CA THR A 17 -7.89 11.73 -3.91
C THR A 17 -6.77 11.84 -2.88
N PHE A 18 -6.16 10.72 -2.49
CA PHE A 18 -5.17 10.70 -1.42
C PHE A 18 -3.76 11.06 -1.89
N LEU A 19 -3.30 10.54 -3.04
CA LEU A 19 -1.94 10.85 -3.54
C LEU A 19 -1.70 12.36 -3.73
N PRO A 20 -2.64 13.17 -4.26
CA PRO A 20 -2.44 14.61 -4.39
C PRO A 20 -2.40 15.33 -3.04
N ALA A 21 -3.27 14.96 -2.10
CA ALA A 21 -3.30 15.54 -0.75
C ALA A 21 -2.02 15.19 0.03
N TRP A 22 -1.59 13.93 -0.02
CA TRP A 22 -0.34 13.46 0.55
C TRP A 22 0.88 14.13 -0.07
N LYS A 23 0.89 14.30 -1.41
CA LYS A 23 1.95 15.02 -2.11
C LYS A 23 2.00 16.49 -1.70
N LYS A 24 0.85 17.16 -1.53
CA LYS A 24 0.79 18.53 -0.98
C LYS A 24 1.36 18.59 0.45
N HIS A 25 1.02 17.62 1.29
CA HIS A 25 1.57 17.53 2.65
C HIS A 25 3.10 17.33 2.66
N LEU A 26 3.63 16.44 1.82
CA LEU A 26 5.08 16.22 1.67
C LEU A 26 5.83 17.47 1.18
N ILE A 27 5.21 18.24 0.28
CA ILE A 27 5.77 19.51 -0.20
C ILE A 27 5.76 20.55 0.94
N SER A 28 4.67 20.62 1.71
CA SER A 28 4.54 21.51 2.87
C SER A 28 5.49 21.16 4.01
N SER A 29 5.84 19.89 4.19
CA SER A 29 6.78 19.46 5.23
C SER A 29 8.24 19.69 4.85
N GLY A 30 8.52 20.26 3.67
CA GLY A 30 9.88 20.51 3.16
C GLY A 30 10.65 19.24 2.76
N VAL A 31 10.01 18.07 2.79
CA VAL A 31 10.65 16.78 2.50
C VAL A 31 10.66 16.59 0.97
N LYS A 32 11.74 17.04 0.32
CA LYS A 32 11.97 16.79 -1.11
C LYS A 32 12.20 15.29 -1.36
N GLN A 33 11.16 14.57 -1.76
CA GLN A 33 11.26 13.21 -2.29
C GLN A 33 11.10 13.19 -3.81
N ARG A 34 11.98 12.43 -4.48
CA ARG A 34 11.87 12.15 -5.92
C ARG A 34 10.61 11.34 -6.18
N ASN A 35 9.64 11.94 -6.86
CA ASN A 35 8.37 11.30 -7.16
C ASN A 35 8.54 10.41 -8.41
N LYS A 36 9.03 9.17 -8.21
CA LYS A 36 9.01 8.14 -9.25
C LYS A 36 7.78 7.27 -9.01
N PRO A 37 6.87 7.12 -9.99
CA PRO A 37 5.69 6.28 -9.82
C PRO A 37 6.12 4.90 -9.35
N SER A 38 5.48 4.41 -8.29
CA SER A 38 5.63 3.02 -7.85
C SER A 38 5.28 2.12 -9.03
N ARG A 39 6.11 1.11 -9.28
CA ARG A 39 5.81 0.12 -10.32
C ARG A 39 4.83 -0.95 -9.84
N LEU A 40 4.57 -1.00 -8.52
CA LEU A 40 3.53 -1.78 -7.88
C LEU A 40 2.27 -0.93 -7.67
N SER A 41 1.11 -1.48 -7.99
CA SER A 41 -0.21 -0.93 -7.70
C SER A 41 -0.55 -1.03 -6.21
N VAL A 42 -1.60 -0.33 -5.78
CA VAL A 42 -2.04 -0.31 -4.39
C VAL A 42 -2.59 -1.68 -3.99
N GLY A 43 -3.39 -2.31 -4.85
CA GLY A 43 -3.85 -3.69 -4.70
C GLY A 43 -2.71 -4.69 -4.51
N GLU A 44 -1.65 -4.63 -5.33
CA GLU A 44 -0.49 -5.52 -5.18
C GLU A 44 0.21 -5.34 -3.82
N VAL A 45 0.35 -4.09 -3.36
CA VAL A 45 0.90 -3.80 -2.02
C VAL A 45 0.00 -4.38 -0.93
N MET A 46 -1.32 -4.18 -1.04
CA MET A 46 -2.31 -4.71 -0.09
C MET A 46 -2.26 -6.23 -0.03
N THR A 47 -2.19 -6.92 -1.16
CA THR A 47 -2.04 -8.37 -1.23
C THR A 47 -0.80 -8.85 -0.49
N ILE A 48 0.34 -8.17 -0.66
CA ILE A 48 1.57 -8.51 0.05
C ILE A 48 1.47 -8.24 1.56
N VAL A 49 0.76 -7.17 1.99
CA VAL A 49 0.47 -6.93 3.42
C VAL A 49 -0.38 -8.06 4.01
N ILE A 50 -1.46 -8.44 3.32
CA ILE A 50 -2.39 -9.48 3.79
C ILE A 50 -1.68 -10.83 3.85
N ALA A 51 -0.94 -11.18 2.80
CA ALA A 51 -0.14 -12.41 2.77
C ALA A 51 0.93 -12.42 3.87
N PHE A 52 1.52 -11.27 4.21
CA PHE A 52 2.43 -11.17 5.36
C PHE A 52 1.72 -11.53 6.67
N HIS A 53 0.53 -10.97 6.93
CA HIS A 53 -0.23 -11.28 8.14
C HIS A 53 -0.58 -12.76 8.25
N GLN A 54 -0.88 -13.41 7.13
CA GLN A 54 -1.18 -14.85 7.08
C GLN A 54 0.07 -15.74 7.16
N SER A 55 1.24 -15.22 6.76
CA SER A 55 2.50 -16.00 6.70
C SER A 55 3.13 -16.32 8.06
N GLY A 56 2.71 -15.64 9.14
CA GLY A 56 3.27 -15.85 10.49
C GLY A 56 4.71 -15.34 10.69
N TYR A 57 5.28 -14.61 9.73
CA TYR A 57 6.59 -14.00 9.89
C TYR A 57 6.57 -12.87 10.94
N ARG A 58 7.57 -12.85 11.82
CA ARG A 58 7.71 -11.78 12.84
C ARG A 58 8.10 -10.43 12.24
N ASN A 59 8.94 -10.44 11.21
CA ASN A 59 9.53 -9.23 10.62
C ASN A 59 9.13 -9.10 9.15
N PHE A 60 8.45 -8.01 8.81
CA PHE A 60 8.05 -7.72 7.44
C PHE A 60 9.26 -7.67 6.48
N LYS A 61 10.39 -7.11 6.94
CA LYS A 61 11.63 -7.06 6.15
C LYS A 61 12.13 -8.45 5.76
N THR A 62 12.12 -9.40 6.70
CA THR A 62 12.55 -10.78 6.45
C THR A 62 11.59 -11.47 5.50
N TYR A 63 10.29 -11.33 5.72
CA TYR A 63 9.27 -11.84 4.80
C TYR A 63 9.45 -11.28 3.38
N TYR A 64 9.60 -9.97 3.23
CA TYR A 64 9.74 -9.33 1.93
C TYR A 64 10.98 -9.82 1.18
N ILE A 65 12.14 -9.84 1.84
CA ILE A 65 13.41 -10.20 1.18
C ILE A 65 13.49 -11.71 0.90
N HIS A 66 13.09 -12.56 1.84
CA HIS A 66 13.29 -14.00 1.70
C HIS A 66 12.13 -14.73 1.02
N PHE A 67 10.91 -14.21 1.14
CA PHE A 67 9.73 -14.82 0.56
C PHE A 67 9.28 -14.08 -0.71
N VAL A 68 8.97 -12.78 -0.61
CA VAL A 68 8.40 -12.01 -1.72
C VAL A 68 9.40 -11.85 -2.87
N CYS A 69 10.62 -11.40 -2.59
CA CYS A 69 11.66 -11.22 -3.61
C CYS A 69 12.18 -12.52 -4.23
N ARG A 70 11.87 -13.69 -3.64
CA ARG A 70 12.40 -14.98 -4.08
C ARG A 70 11.35 -15.85 -4.76
N TYR A 71 10.13 -15.87 -4.24
CA TYR A 71 9.06 -16.73 -4.74
C TYR A 71 7.97 -15.96 -5.49
N LEU A 72 7.73 -14.70 -5.16
CA LEU A 72 6.67 -13.88 -5.78
C LEU A 72 7.20 -12.94 -6.87
N THR A 73 8.46 -13.07 -7.26
CA THR A 73 9.08 -12.28 -8.35
C THR A 73 8.43 -12.56 -9.70
N ASN A 74 7.89 -13.76 -9.89
CA ASN A 74 7.20 -14.14 -11.12
C ASN A 74 5.78 -13.55 -11.19
N GLU A 75 5.10 -13.50 -10.04
CA GLU A 75 3.77 -12.88 -9.89
C GLU A 75 3.84 -11.35 -9.96
N PHE A 76 4.94 -10.77 -9.46
CA PHE A 76 5.19 -9.34 -9.46
C PHE A 76 6.50 -9.00 -10.20
N PRO A 77 6.49 -9.03 -11.55
CA PRO A 77 7.68 -8.75 -12.37
C PRO A 77 8.20 -7.31 -12.20
N LYS A 78 7.42 -6.45 -11.56
CA LYS A 78 7.73 -5.05 -11.26
C LYS A 78 8.00 -4.80 -9.78
N LEU A 79 8.48 -5.80 -9.05
CA LEU A 79 8.80 -5.67 -7.62
C LEU A 79 9.69 -4.45 -7.34
N VAL A 80 9.33 -3.71 -6.30
CA VAL A 80 10.07 -2.52 -5.86
C VAL A 80 11.10 -2.91 -4.77
N SER A 81 11.99 -1.99 -4.41
CA SER A 81 12.88 -2.24 -3.27
C SER A 81 12.08 -2.25 -1.95
N TYR A 82 12.59 -2.94 -0.92
CA TYR A 82 11.98 -2.92 0.42
C TYR A 82 11.68 -1.50 0.92
N THR A 83 12.58 -0.55 0.70
CA THR A 83 12.40 0.84 1.09
C THR A 83 11.23 1.51 0.39
N GLN A 84 11.01 1.19 -0.89
CA GLN A 84 9.87 1.70 -1.64
C GLN A 84 8.56 1.01 -1.22
N MET A 85 8.60 -0.30 -0.96
CA MET A 85 7.48 -1.05 -0.41
C MET A 85 7.03 -0.50 0.94
N PHE A 86 7.98 -0.26 1.83
CA PHE A 86 7.73 0.26 3.17
C PHE A 86 7.08 1.66 3.12
N LYS A 87 7.53 2.53 2.21
CA LYS A 87 6.89 3.83 1.98
C LYS A 87 5.46 3.70 1.50
N SER A 88 5.20 2.79 0.55
CA SER A 88 3.85 2.53 0.06
C SER A 88 2.94 2.00 1.18
N MET A 89 3.42 1.06 1.99
CA MET A 89 2.68 0.55 3.14
C MET A 89 2.35 1.63 4.16
N GLN A 90 3.31 2.50 4.48
CA GLN A 90 3.05 3.62 5.39
C GLN A 90 1.96 4.55 4.86
N CYS A 91 1.94 4.84 3.56
CA CYS A 91 0.89 5.67 2.95
C CYS A 91 -0.49 5.00 3.06
N ILE A 92 -0.58 3.70 2.79
CA ILE A 92 -1.84 2.93 2.86
C ILE A 92 -2.34 2.82 4.31
N LEU A 93 -1.45 2.56 5.26
CA LEU A 93 -1.81 2.48 6.68
C LEU A 93 -2.31 3.83 7.21
N VAL A 94 -1.62 4.92 6.88
CA VAL A 94 -2.07 6.26 7.27
C VAL A 94 -3.44 6.58 6.67
N PHE A 95 -3.67 6.22 5.40
CA PHE A 95 -4.98 6.36 4.78
C PHE A 95 -6.07 5.57 5.50
N PHE A 96 -5.85 4.27 5.74
CA PHE A 96 -6.81 3.41 6.45
C PHE A 96 -7.13 3.94 7.85
N VAL A 97 -6.13 4.47 8.58
CA VAL A 97 -6.35 5.06 9.90
C VAL A 97 -7.13 6.37 9.81
N LEU A 98 -6.82 7.23 8.85
CA LEU A 98 -7.51 8.50 8.64
C LEU A 98 -8.96 8.29 8.20
N THR A 99 -9.23 7.40 7.24
CA THR A 99 -10.61 7.09 6.83
C THR A 99 -11.41 6.46 7.96
N SER A 100 -10.80 5.56 8.75
CA SER A 100 -11.44 4.97 9.92
C SER A 100 -11.72 5.99 11.03
N LEU A 101 -10.93 7.06 11.15
CA LEU A 101 -11.19 8.18 12.06
C LEU A 101 -12.34 9.03 11.53
N THR A 102 -12.28 9.47 10.27
CA THR A 102 -13.34 10.31 9.67
C THR A 102 -14.70 9.61 9.62
N VAL A 103 -14.76 8.31 9.34
CA VAL A 103 -16.02 7.54 9.38
C VAL A 103 -16.57 7.43 10.81
N ARG A 104 -15.70 7.34 11.82
CA ARG A 104 -16.09 7.27 13.23
C ARG A 104 -16.55 8.64 13.76
N ASP A 105 -15.97 9.73 13.29
CA ASP A 105 -16.41 11.11 13.59
C ASP A 105 -17.72 11.49 12.85
N CYS A 106 -18.02 10.87 11.71
CA CYS A 106 -19.31 11.05 11.01
C CYS A 106 -20.45 10.16 11.53
N LEU A 107 -20.14 9.16 12.37
CA LEU A 107 -21.15 8.31 13.02
C LEU A 107 -21.53 8.79 14.43
N CYS A 108 -21.00 9.94 14.86
CA CYS A 108 -21.33 10.63 16.10
C CYS A 108 -22.10 11.92 15.85
#